data_AF-A0A2E6A8R9-F1
#
_entry.id   AF-A0A2E6A8R9-F1
#
_cell.length_a   1.000
_cell.length_b   1.000
_cell.length_c   1.000
_cell.angle_alpha   90.00
_cell.angle_beta   90.00
_cell.angle_gamma   90.00
#
_symmetry.space_group_name_H-M   'P 1'
#
loop_
_entity.id
_entity.type
_entity.pdbx_description
1 polymer ?
#
loop_
_entity_poly.entity_id
_entity_poly.type
_entity_poly.pdbx_seq_one_letter_code
_entity_poly.pdbx_strand_id
1 'polypeptide(L)' 'MSFLLLPIHRPTAVAMFFLGVLLLGGIAWQRMPVELFPALEGSRVYVNFSRPGSEPEVVEREILL' A
#
# COMPACT_ATOMS: atom_id res chain seq x y z
N MET A 1 -41.33 8.58 -2.57
CA MET A 1 -40.83 9.14 -1.30
C MET A 1 -39.58 9.96 -1.62
N SER A 2 -39.62 11.28 -1.44
CA SER A 2 -38.50 12.15 -1.82
C SER A 2 -37.39 12.09 -0.77
N PHE A 3 -36.20 11.62 -1.14
CA PHE A 3 -35.01 11.57 -0.28
C PHE A 3 -34.59 12.94 0.26
N LEU A 4 -35.00 14.03 -0.42
CA LEU A 4 -34.70 15.39 -0.02
C LEU A 4 -35.39 15.80 1.29
N LEU A 5 -36.46 15.10 1.71
CA LEU A 5 -37.21 15.43 2.92
C LEU A 5 -36.70 14.68 4.17
N LEU A 6 -35.76 13.73 4.02
CA LEU A 6 -35.20 12.97 5.14
C LEU A 6 -34.57 13.85 6.23
N PRO A 7 -33.77 14.88 5.89
CA PRO A 7 -33.16 15.76 6.88
C PRO A 7 -34.19 16.54 7.71
N ILE A 8 -35.38 16.79 7.15
CA ILE A 8 -36.47 17.53 7.81
C ILE A 8 -37.19 16.61 8.81
N HIS A 9 -37.50 15.38 8.41
CA HIS A 9 -38.29 14.46 9.24
C HIS A 9 -37.45 13.66 10.25
N ARG A 10 -36.16 13.48 9.97
CA ARG A 10 -35.23 12.67 10.78
C ARG A 10 -33.86 13.37 10.91
N PRO A 11 -33.81 14.64 11.38
CA PRO A 11 -32.58 15.44 11.39
C PRO A 11 -31.45 14.78 12.20
N THR A 12 -31.79 14.19 13.35
CA THR A 12 -30.83 13.51 14.23
C THR A 12 -30.25 12.25 13.60
N ALA A 13 -31.07 11.44 12.94
CA ALA A 13 -30.60 10.22 12.28
C ALA A 13 -29.67 10.55 11.10
N VAL A 14 -30.02 11.57 10.31
CA VAL A 14 -29.16 12.05 9.21
C VAL A 14 -27.84 12.58 9.74
N ALA A 15 -27.86 13.38 10.82
CA ALA A 15 -26.65 13.87 11.46
C ALA A 15 -25.75 12.74 12.01
N MET A 16 -26.34 11.77 12.70
CA MET A 16 -25.60 10.60 13.22
C MET A 16 -25.01 9.73 12.12
N PHE A 17 -25.71 9.58 10.99
CA PHE A 17 -25.17 8.88 9.83
C PHE A 17 -23.91 9.56 9.29
N PHE A 18 -23.96 10.87 9.05
CA PHE A 18 -22.79 11.62 8.56
C PHE A 18 -21.67 11.69 9.61
N LEU A 19 -22.01 11.77 10.89
CA LEU A 19 -21.02 11.68 11.97
C LEU A 19 -20.31 10.32 11.94
N GLY A 20 -21.04 9.23 11.70
CA GLY A 20 -20.46 7.90 11.47
C GLY A 20 -19.51 7.88 10.27
N VAL A 21 -19.93 8.45 9.14
CA VAL A 21 -19.10 8.58 7.93
C VAL A 21 -17.82 9.36 8.21
N LEU A 22 -17.91 10.47 8.95
CA LEU A 22 -16.75 11.29 9.33
C LEU A 22 -15.79 10.54 10.24
N LEU A 23 -16.29 9.81 11.23
CA LEU A 23 -15.46 9.01 12.14
C LEU A 23 -14.74 7.88 11.38
N LEU A 24 -15.47 7.14 10.54
CA LEU A 24 -14.89 6.09 9.70
C LEU A 24 -13.86 6.65 8.73
N GLY A 25 -14.16 7.76 8.07
CA GLY A 25 -13.24 8.46 7.17
C GLY A 25 -11.99 8.96 7.89
N GLY A 26 -12.14 9.52 9.10
CA GLY A 26 -11.02 9.96 9.93
C GLY A 26 -10.11 8.81 10.36
N ILE A 27 -10.70 7.68 10.78
CA ILE A 27 -9.93 6.48 11.12
C ILE A 27 -9.20 5.94 9.88
N ALA A 28 -9.88 5.84 8.74
CA ALA A 28 -9.26 5.40 7.49
C ALA A 28 -8.09 6.30 7.10
N TRP A 29 -8.28 7.62 7.18
CA TRP A 29 -7.23 8.60 6.90
C TRP A 29 -5.97 8.39 7.77
N GLN A 30 -6.15 8.17 9.07
CA GLN A 30 -5.02 7.93 9.98
C GLN A 30 -4.34 6.58 9.77
N ARG A 31 -5.06 5.59 9.22
CA ARG A 31 -4.55 4.22 9.03
C ARG A 31 -3.96 3.97 7.66
N MET A 32 -4.25 4.80 6.66
CA MET A 32 -3.69 4.68 5.32
C MET A 32 -2.19 5.06 5.36
N PRO A 33 -1.28 4.13 5.03
CA PRO A 33 0.14 4.43 4.98
C PRO A 33 0.42 5.43 3.85
N VAL A 34 1.27 6.41 4.13
CA VAL A 34 1.70 7.38 3.11
C VAL A 34 2.91 6.81 2.38
N GLU A 35 2.74 6.55 1.09
CA GLU A 35 3.83 6.14 0.19
C GLU A 35 4.39 7.38 -0.52
N LEU A 36 5.52 7.91 -0.04
CA LEU A 36 6.13 9.14 -0.57
C LEU A 36 6.68 8.99 -1.99
N PHE A 37 7.17 7.79 -2.30
CA PHE A 37 7.65 7.41 -3.61
C PHE A 37 7.08 6.05 -3.93
N PRO A 38 6.42 5.87 -5.09
CA PRO A 38 5.96 4.56 -5.49
C PRO A 38 7.16 3.63 -5.69
N ALA A 39 6.98 2.33 -5.48
CA ALA A 39 7.97 1.34 -5.90
C ALA A 39 8.23 1.46 -7.43
N LEU A 40 9.30 2.16 -7.81
CA LEU A 40 9.71 2.36 -9.20
C LEU A 40 10.44 1.14 -9.78
N GLU A 41 10.91 0.27 -8.90
CA GLU A 41 11.67 -0.92 -9.26
C GLU A 41 10.80 -2.17 -9.06
N GLY A 42 10.76 -3.02 -10.09
CA GLY A 42 10.10 -4.32 -9.99
C GLY A 42 10.84 -5.28 -9.06
N SER A 43 10.25 -6.45 -8.81
CA SER A 43 10.87 -7.49 -7.99
C SER A 43 12.18 -7.99 -8.64
N ARG A 44 13.31 -7.71 -7.99
CA ARG A 44 14.64 -8.22 -8.37
C ARG A 44 15.15 -9.16 -7.30
N VAL A 45 15.68 -10.30 -7.71
CA VAL A 45 16.36 -11.26 -6.83
C VAL A 45 17.79 -11.40 -7.32
N TYR A 46 18.75 -11.18 -6.42
CA TYR A 46 20.17 -11.31 -6.69
C TYR A 46 20.71 -12.53 -5.97
N VAL A 47 21.41 -13.39 -6.70
CA VAL A 47 22.16 -14.52 -6.14
C VAL A 47 23.64 -14.21 -6.34
N ASN A 48 24.37 -14.08 -5.24
CA ASN A 48 25.80 -13.77 -5.25
C ASN A 48 26.60 -15.03 -4.91
N PHE A 49 27.61 -15.32 -5.72
CA PHE A 49 28.56 -16.41 -5.49
C PHE A 49 29.93 -15.84 -5.19
N SER A 50 30.70 -16.50 -4.30
CA SER A 50 32.07 -16.11 -3.99
C SER A 50 32.95 -17.35 -3.85
N ARG A 51 34.06 -17.37 -4.58
CA ARG A 51 35.09 -18.41 -4.48
C ARG A 51 36.48 -17.76 -4.36
N PRO A 52 36.99 -17.56 -3.12
CA PRO A 52 38.27 -16.90 -2.89
C PRO A 52 39.43 -17.63 -3.60
N GLY A 53 40.33 -16.86 -4.21
CA GLY A 53 41.54 -17.39 -4.85
C GLY A 53 41.31 -18.11 -6.18
N SER A 54 40.08 -18.14 -6.71
CA SER A 54 39.83 -18.59 -8.09
C SER A 54 40.05 -17.47 -9.08
N GLU A 55 40.61 -17.79 -10.24
CA GLU A 55 40.71 -16.85 -11.35
C GLU A 55 39.30 -16.51 -11.89
N PRO A 56 39.10 -15.29 -12.43
CA PRO A 56 37.81 -14.86 -12.96
C PRO A 56 37.21 -15.83 -13.99
N GLU A 57 38.02 -16.34 -14.93
CA GLU A 57 37.57 -17.33 -15.92
C GLU A 57 36.97 -18.60 -15.29
N VAL A 58 37.52 -19.07 -14.16
CA VAL A 58 37.05 -20.29 -13.50
C VAL A 58 35.69 -20.05 -12.85
N VAL A 59 35.50 -18.89 -12.23
CA VAL A 59 34.21 -18.52 -11.62
C VAL A 59 33.12 -18.38 -12.68
N GLU A 60 33.43 -17.78 -13.83
CA GLU A 60 32.48 -17.67 -14.94
C GLU A 60 32.08 -19.05 -15.46
N ARG A 61 33.07 -19.92 -15.74
CA ARG A 61 32.84 -21.20 -16.42
C ARG A 61 32.23 -22.30 -15.53
N GLU A 62 32.49 -22.28 -14.23
CA GLU A 62 32.02 -23.34 -13.31
C GLU A 62 30.80 -22.95 -12.48
N ILE A 63 30.53 -21.65 -12.31
CA ILE A 63 29.49 -21.14 -11.38
C ILE A 63 28.40 -20.34 -12.10
N LEU A 64 28.73 -19.56 -13.13
CA LEU A 64 27.77 -18.66 -13.79
C LEU A 64 27.17 -19.21 -15.09
N LEU A 65 27.88 -20.11 -15.79
CA LEU A 65 27.45 -20.79 -17.03
C LEU A 65 26.99 -22.23 -16.74
#